data_AF-A0A939S5Q4-F1
#
_entry.id   AF-A0A939S5Q4-F1
#
_cell.length_a   1.000
_cell.length_b   1.000
_cell.length_c   1.000
_cell.angle_alpha   90.00
_cell.angle_beta   90.00
_cell.angle_gamma   90.00
#
_symmetry.space_group_name_H-M   'P 1'
#
loop_
_entity.id
_entity.type
_entity.pdbx_description
1 polymer ?
#
loop_
_entity_poly.entity_id
_entity_poly.type
_entity_poly.pdbx_seq_one_letter_code
_entity_poly.pdbx_strand_id
1 'polypeptide(L)'
;MIITMTEHRVKRMAKRLQRVLDCLGIDLKYSACLELAARLCGFDSRWHYVHRDLDARLTPFDEFLSDNDFAIRDEFQMKTLEAAGLGVVARELLDRVNPTGSWARHTLPPAEL
;
A
#
# COMPACT_ATOMS: atom_id res chain seq x y z
N MET A 1 10.25 -9.08 15.03
CA MET A 1 10.57 -7.68 15.42
C MET A 1 9.27 -6.89 15.43
N ILE A 2 8.91 -6.25 16.55
CA ILE A 2 7.73 -5.36 16.61
C ILE A 2 8.20 -4.05 15.99
N ILE A 3 7.89 -3.84 14.72
CA ILE A 3 8.19 -2.58 14.06
C ILE A 3 6.92 -1.76 14.15
N THR A 4 7.00 -0.71 14.96
CA THR A 4 6.00 0.34 15.06
C THR A 4 5.72 0.86 13.64
N MET A 5 4.49 0.73 13.12
CA MET A 5 4.12 1.57 11.96
C MET A 5 4.21 3.00 12.47
N THR A 6 5.25 3.72 12.13
CA THR A 6 5.34 5.12 12.49
C THR A 6 4.41 5.91 11.58
N GLU A 7 3.82 6.99 12.10
CA GLU A 7 2.91 7.88 11.34
C GLU A 7 3.51 8.30 9.97
N HIS A 8 4.83 8.32 9.89
CA HIS A 8 5.63 8.61 8.71
C HIS A 8 5.42 7.66 7.53
N ARG A 9 5.05 6.39 7.72
CA ARG A 9 4.87 5.42 6.62
C ARG A 9 3.65 5.79 5.76
N VAL A 10 2.48 6.01 6.37
CA VAL A 10 1.25 6.41 5.66
C VAL A 10 1.42 7.79 5.00
N LYS A 11 2.07 8.75 5.67
CA LYS A 11 2.37 10.07 5.07
C LYS A 11 3.28 9.94 3.84
N ARG A 12 4.34 9.14 3.92
CA ARG A 12 5.25 8.90 2.78
C ARG A 12 4.53 8.20 1.63
N MET A 13 3.67 7.22 1.95
CA MET A 13 2.88 6.50 0.96
C MET A 13 1.86 7.41 0.28
N ALA A 14 1.15 8.26 1.03
CA ALA A 14 0.24 9.26 0.47
C ALA A 14 0.93 10.23 -0.48
N LYS A 15 2.15 10.69 -0.16
CA LYS A 15 2.94 11.52 -1.08
C LYS A 15 3.33 10.79 -2.35
N ARG A 16 3.65 9.49 -2.25
CA ARG A 16 3.98 8.66 -3.41
C ARG A 16 2.74 8.40 -4.28
N LEU A 17 1.61 8.07 -3.67
CA LEU A 17 0.30 7.93 -4.32
C LEU A 17 -0.04 9.19 -5.11
N GLN A 18 0.03 10.35 -4.46
CA GLN A 18 -0.27 11.63 -5.11
C GLN A 18 0.59 11.83 -6.35
N ARG A 19 1.91 11.68 -6.24
CA ARG A 19 2.82 11.83 -7.39
C ARG A 19 2.54 10.86 -8.53
N VAL A 20 2.23 9.60 -8.22
CA VAL A 20 1.95 8.59 -9.25
C VAL A 20 0.60 8.90 -9.92
N LEU A 21 -0.42 9.26 -9.16
CA LEU A 21 -1.73 9.67 -9.69
C LEU A 21 -1.60 10.93 -10.56
N ASP A 22 -0.82 11.92 -10.12
CA ASP A 22 -0.52 13.12 -10.91
C ASP A 22 0.14 12.74 -12.25
N CYS A 23 1.10 11.80 -12.26
CA CYS A 23 1.71 11.28 -13.49
C CYS A 23 0.72 10.54 -14.40
N LEU A 24 -0.37 10.00 -13.84
CA LEU A 24 -1.43 9.30 -14.56
C LEU A 24 -2.56 10.24 -15.00
N GLY A 25 -2.41 11.55 -14.76
CA GLY A 25 -3.43 12.55 -15.10
C GLY A 25 -4.62 12.60 -14.14
N ILE A 26 -4.49 12.00 -12.95
CA ILE A 26 -5.54 11.97 -11.93
C ILE A 26 -5.13 12.90 -10.79
N ASP A 27 -5.79 14.06 -10.69
CA ASP A 27 -5.61 14.95 -9.55
C ASP A 27 -6.39 14.41 -8.33
N LEU A 28 -5.63 13.93 -7.33
CA LEU A 28 -6.19 13.50 -6.06
C LEU A 28 -5.58 14.31 -4.91
N LYS A 29 -6.45 14.97 -4.14
CA LYS A 29 -6.01 15.76 -2.97
C LYS A 29 -5.19 14.89 -2.00
N TYR A 30 -4.17 15.48 -1.41
CA TYR A 30 -3.31 14.81 -0.44
C TYR A 30 -4.07 14.20 0.75
N SER A 31 -5.16 14.82 1.20
CA SER A 31 -6.04 14.27 2.25
C SER A 31 -6.73 12.96 1.83
N ALA A 32 -7.17 12.86 0.57
CA ALA A 32 -7.72 11.63 0.01
C ALA A 32 -6.62 10.58 -0.21
N CYS A 33 -5.41 10.99 -0.58
CA CYS A 33 -4.25 10.10 -0.65
C CYS A 33 -3.88 9.52 0.74
N LEU A 34 -4.04 10.28 1.82
CA LEU A 34 -3.83 9.79 3.19
C LEU A 34 -4.89 8.78 3.61
N GLU A 35 -6.15 9.03 3.27
CA GLU A 35 -7.26 8.10 3.51
C GLU A 35 -7.03 6.80 2.75
N LEU A 36 -6.72 6.90 1.46
CA LEU A 36 -6.42 5.75 0.62
C LEU A 36 -5.21 4.97 1.12
N ALA A 37 -4.17 5.67 1.57
CA ALA A 37 -2.99 5.04 2.13
C ALA A 37 -3.30 4.26 3.42
N ALA A 38 -4.16 4.79 4.29
CA ALA A 38 -4.59 4.06 5.48
C ALA A 38 -5.35 2.78 5.09
N ARG A 39 -6.26 2.88 4.12
CA ARG A 39 -7.03 1.72 3.61
C ARG A 39 -6.16 0.65 2.98
N LEU A 40 -5.19 1.04 2.16
CA LEU A 40 -4.23 0.11 1.56
C LEU A 40 -3.35 -0.62 2.60
N CYS A 41 -3.23 -0.06 3.81
CA CYS A 41 -2.58 -0.70 4.96
C CYS A 41 -3.54 -1.54 5.82
N GLY A 42 -4.80 -1.71 5.42
CA GLY A 42 -5.79 -2.52 6.13
C GLY A 42 -6.57 -1.77 7.22
N PHE A 43 -6.47 -0.44 7.29
CA PHE A 43 -7.28 0.36 8.22
C PHE A 43 -8.56 0.85 7.55
N ASP A 44 -9.69 0.84 8.25
CA ASP A 44 -10.97 1.30 7.66
C ASP A 44 -10.94 2.77 7.24
N SER A 45 -10.16 3.59 7.96
CA SER A 45 -10.00 5.01 7.69
C SER A 45 -8.68 5.57 8.21
N ARG A 46 -8.33 6.78 7.79
CA ARG A 46 -7.25 7.55 8.39
C ARG A 46 -7.48 7.76 9.90
N TRP A 47 -8.73 7.93 10.33
CA TRP A 47 -9.02 8.12 11.74
C TRP A 47 -8.70 6.86 12.55
N HIS A 48 -9.11 5.68 12.06
CA HIS A 48 -8.75 4.40 12.64
C HIS A 48 -7.22 4.23 12.69
N TYR A 49 -6.52 4.59 11.61
CA TYR A 49 -5.05 4.61 11.64
C TYR A 49 -4.52 5.52 12.75
N VAL A 50 -4.93 6.79 12.84
CA VAL A 50 -4.39 7.74 13.82
C VAL A 50 -4.64 7.31 15.28
N HIS A 51 -5.76 6.63 15.54
CA HIS A 51 -6.16 6.18 16.88
C HIS A 51 -5.85 4.69 17.15
N ARG A 52 -5.09 4.04 16.25
CA ARG A 52 -4.69 2.65 16.45
C ARG A 52 -3.84 2.51 17.70
N ASP A 53 -3.92 1.34 18.32
CA ASP A 53 -2.99 0.95 19.35
C ASP A 53 -1.58 0.80 18.74
N LEU A 54 -0.62 1.59 19.23
CA LEU A 54 0.77 1.58 18.78
C LEU A 54 1.56 0.40 19.34
N ASP A 55 1.07 -0.21 20.42
CA ASP A 55 1.65 -1.38 21.08
C ASP A 55 1.05 -2.68 20.54
N ALA A 56 -0.06 -2.61 19.80
CA ALA A 56 -0.61 -3.73 19.09
C ALA A 56 0.35 -4.22 17.99
N ARG A 57 0.52 -5.56 17.93
CA ARG A 57 1.21 -6.21 16.82
C ARG A 57 0.40 -6.01 15.54
N LEU A 58 0.83 -5.06 14.73
CA LEU A 58 0.41 -4.98 13.34
C LEU A 58 0.91 -6.25 12.64
N THR A 59 0.02 -6.93 11.92
CA THR A 59 0.25 -8.19 11.20
C THR A 59 1.60 -8.23 10.47
N PRO A 60 2.19 -9.42 10.30
CA PRO A 60 3.62 -9.54 10.07
C PRO A 60 4.08 -8.82 8.79
N PHE A 61 5.29 -8.29 8.89
CA PHE A 61 6.07 -7.76 7.78
C PHE A 61 6.16 -8.78 6.65
N ASP A 62 6.36 -8.24 5.45
CA ASP A 62 6.37 -8.97 4.18
C ASP A 62 7.50 -10.01 4.07
N GLU A 63 8.46 -10.00 5.00
CA GLU A 63 9.54 -10.98 5.07
C GLU A 63 9.08 -12.39 5.48
N PHE A 64 7.88 -12.52 6.05
CA PHE A 64 7.30 -13.80 6.49
C PHE A 64 5.90 -14.06 5.92
N LEU A 65 5.44 -13.27 4.93
CA LEU A 65 4.17 -13.56 4.28
C LEU A 65 4.31 -14.82 3.43
N SER A 66 3.38 -15.75 3.61
CA SER A 66 3.21 -16.82 2.63
C SER A 66 2.70 -16.25 1.31
N ASP A 67 2.92 -16.96 0.21
CA ASP A 67 2.37 -16.58 -1.10
C ASP A 67 0.84 -16.40 -1.05
N ASN A 68 0.17 -17.21 -0.22
CA ASN A 68 -1.27 -17.13 -0.01
C ASN A 68 -1.69 -15.84 0.74
N ASP A 69 -0.99 -15.48 1.83
CA ASP A 69 -1.26 -14.23 2.55
C ASP A 69 -0.95 -13.01 1.68
N PHE A 70 0.04 -13.15 0.79
CA PHE A 70 0.37 -12.13 -0.19
C PHE A 70 -0.76 -11.96 -1.23
N ALA A 71 -1.26 -13.05 -1.80
CA ALA A 71 -2.36 -13.03 -2.77
C ALA A 71 -3.64 -12.42 -2.18
N ILE A 72 -3.99 -12.79 -0.94
CA ILE A 72 -5.13 -12.21 -0.21
C ILE A 72 -4.96 -10.69 -0.06
N ARG A 73 -3.74 -10.23 0.20
CA ARG A 73 -3.45 -8.80 0.37
C ARG A 73 -3.47 -8.04 -0.96
N ASP A 74 -2.91 -8.59 -2.04
CA ASP A 74 -3.00 -8.00 -3.38
C ASP A 74 -4.46 -7.84 -3.81
N GLU A 75 -5.28 -8.88 -3.61
CA GLU A 75 -6.71 -8.83 -3.93
C GLU A 75 -7.43 -7.76 -3.10
N PHE A 76 -7.14 -7.67 -1.79
CA PHE A 76 -7.69 -6.62 -0.93
C PHE A 76 -7.32 -5.21 -1.41
N GLN A 77 -6.07 -5.01 -1.83
CA GLN A 77 -5.60 -3.71 -2.31
C GLN A 77 -6.22 -3.32 -3.65
N MET A 78 -6.34 -4.28 -4.57
CA MET A 78 -7.06 -4.09 -5.83
C MET A 78 -8.52 -3.67 -5.58
N LYS A 79 -9.25 -4.42 -4.75
CA LYS A 79 -10.65 -4.08 -4.39
C LYS A 79 -10.76 -2.70 -3.71
N THR A 80 -9.78 -2.34 -2.88
CA THR A 80 -9.74 -1.02 -2.22
C THR A 80 -9.58 0.11 -3.24
N LEU A 81 -8.73 -0.06 -4.25
CA LEU A 81 -8.55 0.93 -5.33
C LEU A 81 -9.76 0.98 -6.26
N GLU A 82 -10.35 -0.17 -6.59
CA GLU A 82 -11.59 -0.24 -7.36
C GLU A 82 -12.73 0.51 -6.67
N ALA A 83 -12.93 0.28 -5.37
CA ALA A 83 -13.96 0.98 -4.59
C ALA A 83 -13.70 2.50 -4.48
N ALA A 84 -12.44 2.93 -4.64
CA ALA A 84 -12.06 4.34 -4.71
C ALA A 84 -12.21 4.95 -6.11
N GLY A 85 -12.71 4.20 -7.10
CA GLY A 85 -12.85 4.63 -8.49
C GLY A 85 -11.53 4.61 -9.29
N LEU A 86 -10.48 4.00 -8.74
CA LEU A 86 -9.15 3.91 -9.35
C LEU A 86 -8.88 2.55 -10.01
N GLY A 87 -9.91 1.73 -10.21
CA GLY A 87 -9.78 0.37 -10.76
C GLY A 87 -8.99 0.30 -12.08
N VAL A 88 -9.20 1.28 -12.97
CA VAL A 88 -8.52 1.36 -14.27
C VAL A 88 -7.00 1.50 -14.14
N VAL A 89 -6.52 2.17 -13.09
CA VAL A 89 -5.10 2.40 -12.83
C VAL A 89 -4.56 1.57 -11.67
N ALA A 90 -5.38 0.68 -11.09
CA ALA A 90 -5.08 0.05 -9.81
C ALA A 90 -3.79 -0.75 -9.84
N ARG A 91 -3.58 -1.56 -10.89
CA ARG A 91 -2.38 -2.39 -11.04
C ARG A 91 -1.11 -1.53 -11.16
N GLU A 92 -1.10 -0.56 -12.08
CA GLU A 92 0.04 0.34 -12.26
C GLU A 92 0.32 1.15 -10.98
N LEU A 93 -0.72 1.59 -10.28
CA LEU A 93 -0.58 2.31 -9.02
C LEU A 93 0.06 1.42 -7.95
N LEU A 94 -0.35 0.15 -7.82
CA LEU A 94 0.25 -0.80 -6.88
C LEU A 94 1.71 -1.09 -7.23
N ASP A 95 2.03 -1.30 -8.50
CA ASP A 95 3.41 -1.57 -8.94
C ASP A 95 4.34 -0.38 -8.64
N ARG A 96 3.87 0.84 -8.90
CA ARG A 96 4.66 2.07 -8.74
C ARG A 96 4.72 2.61 -7.32
N VAL A 97 3.67 2.43 -6.52
CA VAL A 97 3.60 2.89 -5.12
C VAL A 97 4.16 1.84 -4.18
N ASN A 98 3.99 0.57 -4.55
CA ASN A 98 4.38 -0.60 -3.80
C ASN A 98 4.04 -0.49 -2.30
N PRO A 99 2.74 -0.33 -1.96
CA PRO A 99 2.29 -0.10 -0.59
C PRO A 99 2.72 -1.22 0.39
N THR A 100 2.91 -2.43 -0.15
CA THR A 100 3.22 -3.69 0.55
C THR A 100 4.59 -4.26 0.22
N GLY A 101 5.49 -3.48 -0.38
CA GLY A 101 6.87 -3.89 -0.63
C GLY A 101 7.07 -5.06 -1.62
N SER A 102 6.01 -5.63 -2.20
CA SER A 102 6.07 -6.86 -2.98
C SER A 102 6.01 -6.60 -4.48
N TRP A 103 7.18 -6.79 -5.11
CA TRP A 103 7.38 -7.37 -6.45
C TRP A 103 8.86 -7.31 -6.86
N ALA A 104 9.70 -6.59 -6.10
CA ALA A 104 11.14 -6.50 -6.37
C ALA A 104 11.94 -7.81 -6.15
N ARG A 105 11.29 -8.94 -5.81
CA ARG A 105 11.95 -10.25 -5.76
C ARG A 105 11.85 -11.05 -7.08
N HIS A 106 11.07 -10.62 -8.07
CA HIS A 106 10.84 -11.41 -9.29
C HIS A 106 11.12 -10.71 -10.63
N THR A 107 11.70 -9.51 -10.65
CA THR A 107 12.08 -8.82 -11.91
C THR A 107 13.59 -8.76 -12.16
N LEU A 108 14.38 -9.64 -11.55
CA LEU A 108 15.67 -10.01 -12.15
C LEU A 108 15.49 -11.41 -12.74
N PRO A 109 15.56 -11.59 -14.07
CA PRO A 109 15.85 -12.93 -14.57
C PRO A 109 17.15 -13.40 -13.91
N PRO A 110 17.32 -14.70 -13.61
CA PRO A 110 18.63 -15.20 -13.24
C PRO A 110 19.60 -14.69 -14.31
N ALA A 111 20.65 -14.00 -13.89
CA ALA A 111 21.75 -13.71 -14.79
C ALA A 111 22.25 -15.08 -15.26
N GLU A 112 21.85 -15.48 -16.46
CA GLU A 112 22.56 -16.51 -17.18
C GLU A 112 23.96 -15.96 -17.42
N LEU A 113 24.94 -16.75 -16.95
CA LEU A 113 26.40 -16.66 -17.08
C LEU A 113 27.15 -16.02 -15.90
#